data_AF-A0A7I0J590-F1
#
_entry.id   AF-A0A7I0J590-F1
#
_cell.length_a   1.000
_cell.length_b   1.000
_cell.length_c   1.000
_cell.angle_alpha   90.00
_cell.angle_beta   90.00
_cell.angle_gamma   90.00
#
_symmetry.space_group_name_H-M   'P 1'
#
loop_
_entity.id
_entity.type
_entity.pdbx_description
1 polymer ?
#
loop_
_entity_poly.entity_id
_entity_poly.type
_entity_poly.pdbx_seq_one_letter_code
_entity_poly.pdbx_strand_id
1 'polypeptide(L)'
;MSAKSTKDPRFGEIDEAVSAILRFPGDRLAQFYCSFGSSEIDTYRVLGTQGDLTMEPAFRFEKAYRFRLNTNGKVETFSYPLSDQFAGQIAYFS
;
A
#
# COMPACT_ATOMS: atom_id res chain seq x y z
N MET A 1 8.59 12.52 7.34
CA MET A 1 7.86 13.57 8.10
C MET A 1 6.76 12.88 8.86
N SER A 2 6.54 13.24 10.11
CA SER A 2 5.41 12.73 10.89
C SER A 2 4.57 13.89 11.42
N ALA A 3 3.32 13.58 11.75
CA ALA A 3 2.35 14.50 12.30
C ALA A 3 1.67 13.87 13.52
N LYS A 4 1.43 14.70 14.53
CA LYS A 4 0.80 14.34 15.79
C LYS A 4 -0.35 15.29 16.06
N SER A 5 -1.60 14.80 16.09
CA SER A 5 -2.72 15.64 16.51
C SER A 5 -2.61 15.95 18.00
N THR A 6 -2.62 17.25 18.32
CA THR A 6 -2.60 17.75 19.69
C THR A 6 -3.99 17.78 20.33
N LYS A 7 -5.04 17.51 19.56
CA LYS A 7 -6.44 17.56 20.01
C LYS A 7 -7.02 16.17 20.30
N ASP A 8 -6.38 15.11 19.82
CA ASP A 8 -6.84 13.74 20.00
C ASP A 8 -5.94 13.02 21.03
N PRO A 9 -6.47 12.63 22.21
CA PRO A 9 -5.68 12.03 23.27
C PRO A 9 -5.08 10.66 22.89
N ARG A 10 -5.61 9.99 21.86
CA ARG A 10 -5.07 8.70 21.37
C ARG A 10 -3.62 8.82 20.89
N PHE A 11 -3.22 10.01 20.45
CA PHE A 11 -1.89 10.28 19.93
C PHE A 11 -1.02 11.02 20.95
N GLY A 12 -1.26 10.87 22.25
CA GLY A 12 -0.45 11.51 23.29
C GLY A 12 1.03 11.08 23.27
N GLU A 13 1.30 9.84 22.90
CA GLU A 13 2.64 9.22 22.96
C GLU A 13 3.21 8.84 21.59
N ILE A 14 2.37 8.75 20.55
CA ILE A 14 2.75 8.31 19.21
C ILE A 14 2.39 9.36 18.16
N ASP A 15 3.04 9.29 17.00
CA ASP A 15 2.62 10.05 15.83
C ASP A 15 1.34 9.44 15.25
N GLU A 16 0.43 10.32 14.81
CA GLU A 16 -0.83 9.93 14.18
C GLU A 16 -0.63 9.46 12.73
N ALA A 17 0.26 10.15 12.01
CA ALA A 17 0.53 9.90 10.61
C ALA A 17 2.01 10.06 10.29
N VAL A 18 2.49 9.25 9.35
CA VAL A 18 3.86 9.30 8.86
C VAL A 18 3.85 9.30 7.34
N SER A 19 4.70 10.14 6.76
CA SER A 19 5.01 10.12 5.33
C SER A 19 6.52 10.01 5.10
N ALA A 20 6.91 9.22 4.12
CA ALA A 20 8.29 9.04 3.71
C ALA A 20 8.40 9.09 2.18
N ILE A 21 9.50 9.66 1.70
CA ILE A 21 9.89 9.59 0.29
C ILE A 21 11.25 8.91 0.24
N LEU A 22 11.35 7.84 -0.53
CA LEU A 22 12.58 7.11 -0.76
C LEU A 22 13.02 7.27 -2.22
N ARG A 23 14.32 7.48 -2.43
CA ARG A 23 14.94 7.39 -3.76
C ARG A 23 15.62 6.03 -3.90
N PHE A 24 15.22 5.28 -4.92
CA PHE A 24 15.79 4.00 -5.29
C PHE A 24 16.79 4.14 -6.44
N PRO A 25 17.69 3.16 -6.65
CA PRO A 25 18.58 3.15 -7.82
C PRO A 25 17.83 3.32 -9.14
N GLY A 26 18.45 4.03 -10.08
CA GLY A 26 17.83 4.39 -11.37
C GLY A 26 16.81 5.54 -11.26
N ASP A 27 17.03 6.47 -10.33
CA ASP A 27 16.22 7.69 -10.13
C ASP A 27 14.71 7.46 -9.92
N ARG A 28 14.36 6.28 -9.39
CA ARG A 28 12.98 5.94 -9.04
C ARG A 28 12.64 6.50 -7.67
N LEU A 29 11.41 6.98 -7.51
CA LEU A 29 10.89 7.50 -6.25
C LEU A 29 9.74 6.64 -5.77
N ALA A 30 9.67 6.43 -4.46
CA ALA A 30 8.48 5.89 -3.81
C ALA A 30 8.02 6.86 -2.72
N GLN A 31 6.72 7.06 -2.63
CA GLN A 31 6.08 7.85 -1.58
C GLN A 31 5.22 6.91 -0.75
N PHE A 32 5.38 7.00 0.57
CA PHE A 32 4.62 6.23 1.53
C PHE A 32 3.84 7.17 2.42
N TYR A 33 2.65 6.74 2.81
CA TYR A 33 1.81 7.39 3.80
C TYR A 33 1.10 6.33 4.60
N CYS A 34 1.12 6.44 5.92
CA CYS A 34 0.30 5.66 6.82
C CYS A 34 -0.25 6.56 7.92
N SER A 35 -1.46 6.25 8.40
CA SER A 35 -2.12 7.05 9.42
C SER A 35 -3.14 6.24 10.19
N PHE A 36 -3.25 6.54 11.49
CA PHE A 36 -4.32 6.06 12.36
C PHE A 36 -5.53 7.00 12.42
N GLY A 37 -5.40 8.25 11.96
CA GLY A 37 -6.47 9.26 11.97
C GLY A 37 -7.14 9.50 10.61
N SER A 38 -6.63 8.88 9.55
CA SER A 38 -7.22 8.92 8.20
C SER A 38 -8.25 7.79 8.01
N SER A 39 -9.12 7.93 7.01
CA SER A 39 -9.97 6.80 6.56
C SER A 39 -9.09 5.62 6.16
N GLU A 40 -9.63 4.41 6.36
CA GLU A 40 -8.95 3.19 5.96
C GLU A 40 -8.73 3.18 4.44
N ILE A 41 -7.46 3.09 4.05
CA ILE A 41 -7.01 2.91 2.67
C ILE A 41 -5.95 1.81 2.69
N ASP A 42 -6.10 0.86 1.77
CA ASP A 42 -5.16 -0.23 1.56
C ASP A 42 -4.81 -0.32 0.08
N THR A 43 -3.84 0.48 -0.35
CA THR A 43 -3.46 0.55 -1.77
C THR A 43 -2.00 0.90 -1.98
N TYR A 44 -1.46 0.45 -3.09
CA TYR A 44 -0.30 1.07 -3.72
C TYR A 44 -0.52 1.20 -5.22
N ARG A 45 0.21 2.14 -5.83
CA ARG A 45 0.24 2.34 -7.28
C ARG A 45 1.67 2.39 -7.78
N VAL A 46 1.95 1.64 -8.84
CA VAL A 46 3.23 1.66 -9.55
C VAL A 46 3.03 2.35 -10.88
N LEU A 47 3.82 3.40 -11.13
CA LEU A 47 3.78 4.18 -12.36
C LEU A 47 4.95 3.78 -13.27
N GLY A 48 4.65 3.46 -14.52
CA GLY A 48 5.61 3.17 -15.58
C GLY A 48 5.42 4.09 -16.78
N THR A 49 6.29 3.95 -17.77
CA THR A 49 6.24 4.78 -18.99
C THR A 49 5.11 4.40 -19.94
N GLN A 50 4.59 3.17 -19.84
CA GLN A 50 3.56 2.61 -20.72
C GLN A 50 2.22 2.40 -20.02
N GLY A 51 2.13 2.76 -18.73
CA GLY A 51 0.97 2.44 -17.94
C GLY A 51 1.21 2.51 -16.44
N ASP A 52 0.20 2.07 -15.70
CA ASP A 52 0.21 2.01 -14.26
C ASP A 52 -0.53 0.79 -13.73
N LEU A 53 -0.13 0.34 -12.55
CA LEU A 53 -0.80 -0.72 -11.82
C LEU A 53 -1.25 -0.18 -10.47
N THR A 54 -2.52 -0.33 -10.17
CA THR A 54 -3.09 -0.04 -8.85
C THR A 54 -3.53 -1.34 -8.20
N MET A 55 -3.10 -1.60 -6.97
CA MET A 55 -3.55 -2.75 -6.17
C MET A 55 -4.40 -2.24 -5.01
N GLU A 56 -5.58 -2.82 -4.82
CA GLU A 56 -6.55 -2.44 -3.78
C GLU A 56 -7.60 -3.55 -3.60
N PRO A 57 -7.66 -4.24 -2.45
CA PRO A 57 -6.76 -4.13 -1.29
C PRO A 57 -5.35 -4.65 -1.62
N ALA A 58 -4.33 -4.13 -0.96
CA ALA A 58 -2.92 -4.43 -1.24
C ALA A 58 -2.17 -5.14 -0.10
N PHE A 59 -2.59 -4.98 1.15
CA PHE A 59 -1.88 -5.41 2.34
C PHE A 59 -2.74 -6.24 3.30
N ARG A 60 -4.07 -6.23 3.14
CA ARG A 60 -5.03 -6.95 4.00
C ARG A 60 -5.01 -8.46 3.71
N PHE A 61 -4.76 -9.26 4.76
CA PHE A 61 -4.67 -10.72 4.69
C PHE A 61 -6.05 -11.40 4.60
N GLU A 62 -7.08 -10.73 5.09
CA GLU A 62 -8.45 -11.21 5.15
C GLU A 62 -9.26 -10.86 3.89
N LYS A 63 -8.62 -10.28 2.87
CA LYS A 63 -9.25 -9.85 1.62
C LYS A 63 -8.58 -10.49 0.42
N ALA A 64 -9.40 -10.82 -0.58
CA ALA A 64 -8.91 -11.21 -1.89
C ALA A 64 -8.23 -10.05 -2.60
N TYR A 65 -7.07 -10.30 -3.20
CA TYR A 65 -6.31 -9.31 -3.93
C TYR A 65 -6.97 -8.95 -5.26
N ARG A 66 -6.93 -7.66 -5.56
CA ARG A 66 -7.35 -7.12 -6.85
C ARG A 66 -6.34 -6.09 -7.32
N PHE A 67 -5.97 -6.16 -8.59
CA PHE A 67 -5.23 -5.09 -9.23
C PHE A 67 -5.85 -4.68 -10.55
N ARG A 68 -5.74 -3.39 -10.82
CA ARG A 68 -6.13 -2.72 -12.06
C ARG A 68 -4.86 -2.34 -12.80
N LEU A 69 -4.67 -2.90 -13.98
CA LEU A 69 -3.59 -2.57 -14.89
C LEU A 69 -4.15 -1.66 -15.99
N ASN A 70 -3.56 -0.48 -16.13
CA ASN A 70 -3.85 0.45 -17.21
C ASN A 70 -2.64 0.54 -18.12
N THR A 71 -2.77 0.08 -19.36
CA THR A 71 -1.70 0.10 -20.37
C THR A 71 -2.22 0.72 -21.65
N ASN A 72 -1.59 1.78 -22.13
CA ASN A 72 -1.97 2.46 -23.39
C ASN A 72 -3.48 2.76 -23.52
N GLY A 73 -4.13 3.16 -22.42
CA GLY A 73 -5.56 3.49 -22.38
C GLY A 73 -6.50 2.28 -22.25
N LYS A 74 -5.98 1.06 -22.25
CA LYS A 74 -6.74 -0.16 -21.95
C LYS A 74 -6.63 -0.50 -20.47
N VAL A 75 -7.77 -0.66 -19.81
CA VAL A 75 -7.85 -1.05 -18.40
C VAL A 75 -8.26 -2.51 -18.29
N GLU A 76 -7.46 -3.29 -17.58
CA GLU A 76 -7.73 -4.68 -17.22
C GLU A 76 -7.78 -4.80 -15.70
N THR A 77 -8.73 -5.59 -15.19
CA THR A 77 -8.87 -5.85 -13.76
C THR A 77 -8.69 -7.34 -13.50
N PHE A 78 -7.79 -7.66 -12.59
CA PHE A 78 -7.50 -9.01 -12.17
C PHE A 78 -7.96 -9.16 -10.73
N SER A 79 -8.65 -10.26 -10.44
CA SER A 79 -9.06 -10.63 -9.08
C SER A 79 -8.57 -12.03 -8.80
N TYR A 80 -7.97 -12.22 -7.63
CA TYR A 80 -7.44 -13.50 -7.19
C TYR A 80 -8.31 -14.04 -6.06
N PRO A 81 -8.43 -15.37 -5.92
CA PRO A 81 -9.06 -15.94 -4.73
C PRO A 81 -8.28 -15.53 -3.48
N LEU A 82 -8.98 -15.49 -2.34
CA LEU A 82 -8.34 -15.33 -1.05
C LEU A 82 -7.30 -16.44 -0.86
N SER A 83 -6.09 -16.07 -0.42
CA SER A 83 -4.99 -16.99 -0.20
C SER A 83 -4.45 -16.88 1.23
N ASP A 84 -3.95 -17.98 1.77
CA ASP A 84 -3.25 -17.99 3.05
C ASP A 84 -1.81 -17.53 2.84
N GLN A 85 -1.59 -16.22 3.00
CA GLN A 85 -0.27 -15.63 2.88
C GLN A 85 0.67 -16.02 4.05
N PHE A 86 0.12 -16.39 5.21
CA PHE A 86 0.93 -16.79 6.36
C PHE A 86 1.52 -18.18 6.14
N ALA A 87 0.71 -19.14 5.66
CA ALA A 87 1.21 -20.45 5.28
C ALA A 87 2.32 -20.34 4.22
N GLY A 88 2.16 -19.45 3.23
CA GLY A 88 3.21 -19.18 2.23
C GLY A 88 4.51 -18.63 2.83
N GLN A 89 4.42 -17.72 3.80
CA GLN A 89 5.60 -17.21 4.51
C GLN A 89 6.25 -18.28 5.39
N ILE A 90 5.46 -19.06 6.14
CA ILE A 90 5.98 -20.14 7.00
C ILE A 90 6.71 -21.18 6.15
N ALA A 91 6.11 -21.62 5.05
CA ALA A 91 6.72 -22.58 4.13
C ALA A 91 8.03 -22.08 3.51
N TYR A 92 8.20 -20.76 3.38
CA TYR A 92 9.45 -20.16 2.91
C TYR A 92 10.55 -20.12 3.99
N PHE A 93 10.19 -19.96 5.26
CA PHE A 93 11.14 -19.79 6.38
C PHE A 93 11.41 -21.06 7.21
N SER A 94 10.70 -22.17 6.96
CA SER A 94 10.94 -23.49 7.57
C SER A 94 11.94 -24.32 6.78
#